data_AF-A0A3M1JCA6-F1
#
_entry.id   AF-A0A3M1JCA6-F1
#
_cell.length_a   1.000
_cell.length_b   1.000
_cell.length_c   1.000
_cell.angle_alpha   90.00
_cell.angle_beta   90.00
_cell.angle_gamma   90.00
#
_symmetry.space_group_name_H-M   'P 1'
#
loop_
_entity.id
_entity.type
_entity.pdbx_description
1 polymer ?
#
loop_
_entity_poly.entity_id
_entity_poly.type
_entity_poly.pdbx_seq_one_letter_code
_entity_poly.pdbx_strand_id
1 'polypeptide(L)'
;MSKLLIVESAKKARTIKGMLGRDFTVKATSGHILEMPADDIHVNLTDFTPTLYLIRGKGKTLEALKKAAATADTIYLATDMDREGEAIAAHVAQRLGRGVAAKIRRITFTAITQADIRAALAAPRNINRQLVEAQTARRVIDRLVGYMVSPVLWAGLSGRKRLSAGRVQSPALWLVVAREREIRAFVPEEWWSVEAELSKQADTPPLKFWASLFKIKGKKPQLKTQADADRVLAELRGAGWRVLRVDKGTRTRRPYPPFTTDSLQQAASSQLGFNPRLTMKIAQELYEGVKLG
;
A
#
# COMPACT_ATOMS: atom_id res chain seq x y z
N MET A 1 -23.57 -23.84 23.80
CA MET A 1 -23.74 -23.63 22.34
C MET A 1 -22.37 -23.54 21.70
N SER A 2 -22.06 -24.44 20.77
CA SER A 2 -20.77 -24.52 20.10
C SER A 2 -20.68 -23.48 18.98
N LYS A 3 -19.56 -22.74 18.92
CA LYS A 3 -19.34 -21.67 17.93
C LYS A 3 -18.12 -22.00 17.08
N LEU A 4 -18.25 -21.92 15.76
CA LEU A 4 -17.13 -22.01 14.83
C LEU A 4 -16.74 -20.60 14.40
N LEU A 5 -15.45 -20.25 14.49
CA LEU A 5 -14.91 -19.00 13.97
C LEU A 5 -13.86 -19.30 12.90
N ILE A 6 -14.05 -18.76 11.69
CA ILE A 6 -13.20 -18.99 10.52
C ILE A 6 -12.47 -17.70 10.17
N VAL A 7 -11.15 -17.74 10.14
CA VAL A 7 -10.27 -16.61 9.79
C VAL A 7 -9.41 -16.93 8.57
N GLU A 8 -8.71 -15.94 8.05
CA GLU A 8 -7.89 -16.11 6.86
C GLU A 8 -6.57 -16.83 7.14
N SER A 9 -5.84 -16.48 8.20
CA SER A 9 -4.49 -17.01 8.47
C SER A 9 -4.41 -17.85 9.74
N ALA A 10 -3.47 -18.79 9.77
CA ALA A 10 -3.23 -19.65 10.94
C ALA A 10 -2.68 -18.86 12.14
N LYS A 11 -1.94 -17.77 11.89
CA LYS A 11 -1.41 -16.90 12.95
C LYS A 11 -2.55 -16.17 13.66
N LYS A 12 -3.43 -15.53 12.88
CA LYS A 12 -4.67 -14.90 13.36
C LYS A 12 -5.55 -15.88 14.13
N ALA A 13 -5.67 -17.13 13.66
CA ALA A 13 -6.42 -18.17 14.35
C ALA A 13 -5.86 -18.48 15.74
N ARG A 14 -4.54 -18.55 15.90
CA ARG A 14 -3.88 -18.80 17.19
C ARG A 14 -4.07 -17.61 18.14
N THR A 15 -3.87 -16.39 17.66
CA THR A 15 -4.04 -15.16 18.45
C THR A 15 -5.47 -15.03 18.98
N ILE A 16 -6.47 -15.16 18.09
CA ILE A 16 -7.89 -15.05 18.46
C ILE A 16 -8.33 -16.21 19.37
N LYS A 17 -7.84 -17.44 19.13
CA LYS A 17 -8.14 -18.58 20.02
C LYS A 17 -7.72 -18.32 21.46
N GLY A 18 -6.61 -17.61 21.69
CA GLY A 18 -6.18 -17.22 23.04
C GLY A 18 -7.09 -16.20 23.72
N MET A 19 -7.88 -15.44 22.95
CA MET A 19 -8.79 -14.40 23.46
C MET A 19 -10.22 -14.91 23.68
N LEU A 20 -10.55 -16.07 23.12
CA LEU A 20 -11.88 -16.69 23.15
C LEU A 20 -11.97 -17.84 24.15
N GLY A 21 -13.18 -18.09 24.65
CA GLY A 21 -13.46 -19.19 25.59
C GLY A 21 -13.51 -20.57 24.93
N ARG A 22 -13.67 -21.62 25.76
CA ARG A 22 -13.71 -23.04 25.34
C ARG A 22 -14.83 -23.37 24.35
N ASP A 23 -15.88 -22.54 24.29
CA ASP A 23 -17.03 -22.73 23.39
C ASP A 23 -16.71 -22.44 21.91
N PHE A 24 -15.54 -21.86 21.62
CA PHE A 24 -15.12 -21.52 20.27
C PHE A 24 -14.13 -22.53 19.68
N THR A 25 -14.52 -23.11 18.54
CA THR A 25 -13.58 -23.75 17.62
C THR A 25 -13.09 -22.70 16.62
N VAL A 26 -11.78 -22.45 16.56
CA VAL A 26 -11.18 -21.50 15.60
C VAL A 26 -10.46 -22.27 14.50
N LYS A 27 -10.75 -21.96 13.23
CA LYS A 27 -10.13 -22.55 12.03
C LYS A 27 -9.66 -21.48 11.07
N ALA A 28 -8.70 -21.81 10.21
CA ALA A 28 -8.16 -20.92 9.20
C ALA A 28 -8.40 -21.47 7.78
N THR A 29 -8.65 -20.58 6.81
CA THR A 29 -8.73 -20.93 5.39
C THR A 29 -7.36 -20.96 4.71
N SER A 30 -6.37 -20.32 5.33
CA SER A 30 -5.04 -20.01 4.79
C SER A 30 -5.11 -19.20 3.49
N GLY A 31 -5.86 -18.10 3.50
CA GLY A 31 -6.12 -17.25 2.33
C GLY A 31 -7.38 -17.66 1.56
N HIS A 32 -7.39 -17.35 0.26
CA HIS A 32 -8.44 -17.80 -0.66
C HIS A 32 -8.54 -19.34 -0.69
N ILE A 33 -9.75 -19.83 -0.91
CA ILE A 33 -10.02 -21.25 -1.18
C ILE A 33 -10.46 -21.50 -2.62
N LEU A 34 -10.91 -20.45 -3.33
CA LEU A 34 -11.34 -20.53 -4.72
C LEU A 34 -10.53 -19.59 -5.61
N GLU A 35 -10.21 -20.05 -6.81
CA GLU A 35 -9.51 -19.27 -7.82
C GLU A 35 -10.04 -19.52 -9.23
N MET A 36 -9.69 -18.62 -10.15
CA MET A 36 -9.75 -18.88 -11.59
C MET A 36 -8.38 -19.46 -11.98
N PRO A 37 -8.28 -20.73 -12.41
CA PRO A 37 -7.01 -21.34 -12.81
C PRO A 37 -6.37 -20.58 -13.98
N ALA A 38 -5.07 -20.81 -14.23
CA ALA A 38 -4.30 -20.07 -15.24
C ALA A 38 -4.36 -20.67 -16.65
N ASP A 39 -5.09 -21.77 -16.84
CA ASP A 39 -5.24 -22.46 -18.12
C ASP A 39 -6.21 -21.77 -19.09
N ASP A 40 -7.17 -20.97 -18.59
CA ASP A 40 -8.12 -20.23 -19.42
C ASP A 40 -8.63 -18.93 -18.73
N ILE A 41 -9.48 -18.18 -19.43
CA ILE A 41 -10.05 -16.92 -18.96
C ILE A 41 -11.05 -17.14 -17.81
N HIS A 42 -11.78 -18.26 -17.81
CA HIS A 42 -12.78 -18.63 -16.78
C HIS A 42 -13.81 -17.55 -16.47
N VAL A 43 -14.13 -16.70 -17.46
CA VAL A 43 -15.12 -15.64 -17.37
C VAL A 43 -16.06 -15.78 -18.56
N ASN A 44 -17.36 -15.90 -18.29
CA ASN A 44 -18.37 -15.79 -19.34
C ASN A 44 -18.37 -14.36 -19.89
N LEU A 45 -18.11 -14.19 -21.18
CA LEU A 45 -17.97 -12.86 -21.80
C LEU A 45 -19.30 -12.14 -22.04
N THR A 46 -20.44 -12.84 -21.92
CA THR A 46 -21.77 -12.24 -22.07
C THR A 46 -22.25 -11.56 -20.79
N ASP A 47 -22.06 -12.21 -19.64
CA ASP A 47 -22.58 -11.74 -18.34
C ASP A 47 -21.48 -11.47 -17.30
N PHE A 48 -20.22 -11.67 -17.66
CA PHE A 48 -19.03 -11.49 -16.82
C PHE A 48 -18.98 -12.38 -15.57
N THR A 49 -19.77 -13.45 -15.53
CA THR A 49 -19.76 -14.41 -14.41
C THR A 49 -18.47 -15.24 -14.45
N PRO A 50 -17.66 -15.24 -13.37
CA PRO A 50 -16.47 -16.06 -13.31
C PRO A 50 -16.80 -17.49 -12.84
N THR A 51 -16.12 -18.46 -13.42
CA THR A 51 -16.11 -19.85 -12.93
C THR A 51 -14.96 -20.03 -11.95
N LEU A 52 -15.30 -20.35 -10.70
CA LEU A 52 -14.32 -20.46 -9.61
C LEU A 52 -14.12 -21.91 -9.19
N TYR A 53 -12.86 -22.34 -9.16
CA TYR A 53 -12.43 -23.69 -8.84
C TYR A 53 -11.79 -23.74 -7.47
N LEU A 54 -11.87 -24.90 -6.81
CA LEU A 54 -11.15 -25.15 -5.57
C LEU A 54 -9.65 -25.15 -5.84
N ILE A 55 -8.92 -24.30 -5.13
CA ILE A 55 -7.45 -24.22 -5.23
C ILE A 55 -6.86 -25.59 -4.93
N ARG A 56 -5.92 -26.05 -5.77
CA ARG A 56 -5.24 -27.35 -5.60
C ARG A 56 -4.60 -27.42 -4.21
N GLY A 57 -4.87 -28.50 -3.49
CA GLY A 57 -4.38 -28.70 -2.11
C GLY A 57 -5.29 -28.16 -0.99
N LYS A 58 -6.33 -27.36 -1.30
CA LYS A 58 -7.29 -26.86 -0.28
C LYS A 58 -8.38 -27.86 0.12
N GLY A 59 -8.47 -29.03 -0.53
CA GLY A 59 -9.48 -30.05 -0.23
C GLY A 59 -9.56 -30.43 1.24
N LYS A 60 -8.42 -30.80 1.86
CA LYS A 60 -8.38 -31.16 3.29
C LYS A 60 -8.84 -30.02 4.20
N THR A 61 -8.51 -28.77 3.84
CA THR A 61 -8.92 -27.58 4.60
C THR A 61 -10.44 -27.41 4.52
N LEU A 62 -11.01 -27.49 3.32
CA LEU A 62 -12.45 -27.36 3.12
C LEU A 62 -13.24 -28.45 3.85
N GLU A 63 -12.79 -29.70 3.79
CA GLU A 63 -13.46 -30.80 4.50
C GLU A 63 -13.39 -30.63 6.03
N ALA A 64 -12.27 -30.16 6.56
CA ALA A 64 -12.16 -29.82 7.98
C ALA A 64 -13.11 -28.67 8.39
N LEU A 65 -13.29 -27.68 7.53
CA LEU A 65 -14.23 -26.58 7.75
C LEU A 65 -15.68 -27.07 7.72
N LYS A 66 -16.06 -27.89 6.72
CA LYS A 66 -17.41 -28.49 6.62
C LYS A 66 -17.74 -29.34 7.84
N LYS A 67 -16.81 -30.20 8.28
CA LYS A 67 -16.99 -31.05 9.46
C LYS A 67 -17.25 -30.21 10.72
N ALA A 68 -16.46 -29.15 10.93
CA ALA A 68 -16.65 -28.26 12.08
C ALA A 68 -17.94 -27.43 11.96
N ALA A 69 -18.32 -27.04 10.75
CA ALA A 69 -19.54 -26.26 10.50
C ALA A 69 -20.81 -27.07 10.75
N ALA A 70 -20.79 -28.37 10.44
CA ALA A 70 -21.92 -29.28 10.65
C ALA A 70 -22.30 -29.38 12.14
N THR A 71 -21.31 -29.40 13.04
CA THR A 71 -21.52 -29.54 14.49
C THR A 71 -21.71 -28.22 15.22
N ALA A 72 -21.45 -27.08 14.57
CA ALA A 72 -21.56 -25.76 15.17
C ALA A 72 -23.02 -25.26 15.23
N ASP A 73 -23.38 -24.58 16.31
CA ASP A 73 -24.66 -23.86 16.43
C ASP A 73 -24.62 -22.52 15.68
N THR A 74 -23.45 -21.85 15.67
CA THR A 74 -23.22 -20.59 14.96
C THR A 74 -21.85 -20.58 14.30
N ILE A 75 -21.76 -20.03 13.09
CA ILE A 75 -20.54 -19.95 12.29
C ILE A 75 -20.22 -18.48 12.05
N TYR A 76 -19.09 -18.01 12.59
CA TYR A 76 -18.58 -16.66 12.39
C TYR A 76 -17.48 -16.64 11.33
N LEU A 77 -17.68 -15.85 10.28
CA LEU A 77 -16.67 -15.52 9.29
C LEU A 77 -15.97 -14.24 9.73
N ALA A 78 -14.68 -14.36 10.06
CA ALA A 78 -13.85 -13.34 10.70
C ALA A 78 -12.61 -12.99 9.85
N THR A 79 -12.79 -12.99 8.53
CA THR A 79 -11.81 -12.48 7.55
C THR A 79 -11.64 -10.96 7.67
N ASP A 80 -10.62 -10.42 7.02
CA ASP A 80 -10.28 -8.99 7.11
C ASP A 80 -11.42 -8.09 6.63
N MET A 81 -11.44 -6.85 7.12
CA MET A 81 -12.58 -5.92 6.97
C MET A 81 -12.68 -5.24 5.60
N ASP A 82 -11.94 -5.71 4.62
CA ASP A 82 -11.92 -5.16 3.26
C ASP A 82 -12.74 -6.02 2.29
N ARG A 83 -12.77 -5.62 1.02
CA ARG A 83 -13.48 -6.35 -0.03
C ARG A 83 -12.89 -7.74 -0.29
N GLU A 84 -11.59 -7.94 -0.05
CA GLU A 84 -10.92 -9.22 -0.27
C GLU A 84 -11.34 -10.23 0.80
N GLY A 85 -11.28 -9.83 2.07
CA GLY A 85 -11.80 -10.61 3.18
C GLY A 85 -13.30 -10.90 3.02
N GLU A 86 -14.10 -9.96 2.50
CA GLU A 86 -15.52 -10.19 2.23
C GLU A 86 -15.74 -11.25 1.14
N ALA A 87 -14.95 -11.23 0.06
CA ALA A 87 -15.01 -12.25 -0.98
C ALA A 87 -14.57 -13.64 -0.47
N ILE A 88 -13.53 -13.71 0.37
CA ILE A 88 -13.11 -14.96 1.02
C ILE A 88 -14.26 -15.51 1.89
N ALA A 89 -14.88 -14.65 2.70
CA ALA A 89 -16.04 -15.04 3.52
C ALA A 89 -17.18 -15.60 2.65
N ALA A 90 -17.50 -14.93 1.53
CA ALA A 90 -18.54 -15.39 0.62
C ALA A 90 -18.22 -16.76 -0.02
N HIS A 91 -17.00 -16.96 -0.48
CA HIS A 91 -16.57 -18.24 -1.07
C HIS A 91 -16.58 -19.37 -0.05
N VAL A 92 -16.14 -19.11 1.20
CA VAL A 92 -16.23 -20.08 2.29
C VAL A 92 -17.69 -20.43 2.57
N ALA A 93 -18.56 -19.44 2.74
CA ALA A 93 -19.98 -19.66 2.99
C ALA A 93 -20.64 -20.52 1.90
N GLN A 94 -20.33 -20.24 0.63
CA GLN A 94 -20.82 -21.02 -0.50
C GLN A 94 -20.37 -22.49 -0.42
N ARG A 95 -19.11 -22.73 -0.07
CA ARG A 95 -18.52 -24.09 -0.03
C ARG A 95 -18.83 -24.87 1.24
N LEU A 96 -19.27 -24.22 2.32
CA LEU A 96 -19.82 -24.87 3.51
C LEU A 96 -21.18 -25.52 3.23
N GLY A 97 -21.95 -25.00 2.26
CA GLY A 97 -23.20 -25.60 1.78
C GLY A 97 -24.46 -25.00 2.39
N ARG A 98 -25.61 -25.26 1.74
CA ARG A 98 -26.91 -24.64 2.09
C ARG A 98 -27.43 -25.06 3.46
N GLY A 99 -27.11 -26.26 3.93
CA GLY A 99 -27.59 -26.79 5.22
C GLY A 99 -27.11 -26.02 6.45
N VAL A 100 -26.05 -25.23 6.33
CA VAL A 100 -25.54 -24.39 7.43
C VAL A 100 -25.70 -22.89 7.18
N ALA A 101 -26.31 -22.49 6.05
CA ALA A 101 -26.38 -21.09 5.64
C ALA A 101 -27.06 -20.18 6.69
N ALA A 102 -28.12 -20.68 7.34
CA ALA A 102 -28.82 -19.94 8.40
C ALA A 102 -27.97 -19.70 9.67
N LYS A 103 -26.90 -20.48 9.85
CA LYS A 103 -25.97 -20.38 11.00
C LYS A 103 -24.84 -19.39 10.76
N ILE A 104 -24.65 -18.93 9.51
CA ILE A 104 -23.50 -18.11 9.11
C ILE A 104 -23.73 -16.65 9.47
N ARG A 105 -22.72 -16.07 10.11
CA ARG A 105 -22.63 -14.67 10.51
C ARG A 105 -21.26 -14.11 10.13
N ARG A 106 -21.20 -12.84 9.76
CA ARG A 106 -19.97 -12.11 9.40
C ARG A 106 -19.64 -11.12 10.52
N ILE A 107 -18.39 -11.14 10.98
CA ILE A 107 -17.88 -10.20 12.00
C ILE A 107 -16.62 -9.53 11.47
N THR A 108 -16.44 -8.24 11.74
CA THR A 108 -15.27 -7.45 11.29
C THR A 108 -14.68 -6.68 12.45
N PHE A 109 -13.37 -6.46 12.41
CA PHE A 109 -12.63 -5.71 13.41
C PHE A 109 -11.38 -5.09 12.78
N THR A 110 -11.00 -3.90 13.28
CA THR A 110 -9.82 -3.14 12.83
C THR A 110 -8.55 -3.57 13.56
N ALA A 111 -8.67 -4.09 14.79
CA ALA A 111 -7.58 -4.56 15.61
C ALA A 111 -7.92 -5.92 16.25
N ILE A 112 -6.88 -6.70 16.58
CA ILE A 112 -7.03 -7.99 17.24
C ILE A 112 -6.78 -7.79 18.74
N THR A 113 -7.79 -7.26 19.43
CA THR A 113 -7.81 -7.15 20.90
C THR A 113 -9.02 -7.88 21.47
N GLN A 114 -8.98 -8.22 22.76
CA GLN A 114 -10.12 -8.88 23.40
C GLN A 114 -11.40 -8.02 23.35
N ALA A 115 -11.25 -6.68 23.44
CA ALA A 115 -12.36 -5.75 23.35
C ALA A 115 -12.97 -5.72 21.94
N ASP A 116 -12.13 -5.58 20.91
CA ASP A 116 -12.57 -5.54 19.50
C ASP A 116 -13.26 -6.84 19.08
N ILE A 117 -12.71 -7.99 19.47
CA ILE A 117 -13.30 -9.29 19.14
C ILE A 117 -14.65 -9.48 19.84
N ARG A 118 -14.80 -9.06 21.11
CA ARG A 118 -16.08 -9.11 21.82
C ARG A 118 -17.11 -8.17 21.20
N ALA A 119 -16.71 -6.95 20.85
CA ALA A 119 -17.59 -5.99 20.18
C ALA A 119 -18.08 -6.54 18.83
N ALA A 120 -17.18 -7.12 18.04
CA ALA A 120 -17.52 -7.74 16.76
C ALA A 120 -18.48 -8.93 16.90
N LEU A 121 -18.31 -9.75 17.94
CA LEU A 121 -19.21 -10.88 18.25
C LEU A 121 -20.59 -10.44 18.75
N ALA A 122 -20.70 -9.26 19.36
CA ALA A 122 -21.96 -8.71 19.84
C ALA A 122 -22.83 -8.12 18.72
N ALA A 123 -22.22 -7.70 17.61
CA ALA A 123 -22.90 -7.10 16.46
C ALA A 123 -22.59 -7.83 15.13
N PRO A 124 -22.92 -9.13 15.00
CA PRO A 124 -22.72 -9.85 13.76
C PRO A 124 -23.65 -9.33 12.66
N ARG A 125 -23.14 -9.31 11.43
CA ARG A 125 -23.91 -8.93 10.24
C ARG A 125 -23.97 -10.07 9.22
N ASN A 126 -24.72 -9.85 8.15
CA ASN A 126 -24.66 -10.69 6.96
C ASN A 126 -23.48 -10.29 6.07
N ILE A 127 -23.11 -11.19 5.15
CA ILE A 127 -22.13 -10.88 4.10
C ILE A 127 -22.67 -9.74 3.24
N ASN A 128 -21.83 -8.73 3.00
CA ASN A 128 -22.14 -7.61 2.15
C ASN A 128 -21.89 -8.00 0.68
N ARG A 129 -22.97 -8.15 -0.10
CA ARG A 129 -22.90 -8.57 -1.50
C ARG A 129 -22.23 -7.54 -2.41
N GLN A 130 -22.40 -6.24 -2.14
CA GLN A 130 -21.76 -5.19 -2.93
C GLN A 130 -20.24 -5.22 -2.82
N LEU A 131 -19.70 -5.50 -1.63
CA LEU A 131 -18.26 -5.66 -1.45
C LEU A 131 -17.71 -6.90 -2.17
N VAL A 132 -18.47 -8.01 -2.16
CA VAL A 132 -18.12 -9.23 -2.90
C VAL A 132 -18.13 -8.94 -4.41
N GLU A 133 -19.18 -8.31 -4.92
CA GLU A 133 -19.30 -7.92 -6.33
C GLU A 133 -18.20 -6.96 -6.76
N ALA A 134 -17.84 -5.99 -5.92
CA ALA A 134 -16.73 -5.08 -6.20
C ALA A 134 -15.38 -5.82 -6.29
N GLN A 135 -15.17 -6.85 -5.46
CA GLN A 135 -13.98 -7.69 -5.52
C GLN A 135 -13.98 -8.59 -6.77
N THR A 136 -15.13 -9.20 -7.08
CA THR A 136 -15.33 -10.03 -8.26
C THR A 136 -15.11 -9.24 -9.54
N ALA A 137 -15.72 -8.06 -9.67
CA ALA A 137 -15.55 -7.17 -10.81
C ALA A 137 -14.08 -6.81 -11.02
N ARG A 138 -13.35 -6.46 -9.95
CA ARG A 138 -11.90 -6.24 -10.02
C ARG A 138 -11.16 -7.46 -10.58
N ARG A 139 -11.43 -8.65 -10.05
CA ARG A 139 -10.77 -9.90 -10.50
C ARG A 139 -11.08 -10.20 -11.97
N VAL A 140 -12.33 -10.02 -12.39
CA VAL A 140 -12.76 -10.22 -13.77
C VAL A 140 -12.05 -9.24 -14.70
N ILE A 141 -12.07 -7.94 -14.40
CA ILE A 141 -11.39 -6.94 -15.22
C ILE A 141 -9.88 -7.23 -15.33
N ASP A 142 -9.22 -7.55 -14.21
CA ASP A 142 -7.79 -7.87 -14.22
C ASP A 142 -7.50 -9.14 -15.05
N ARG A 143 -8.40 -10.13 -15.02
CA ARG A 143 -8.34 -11.35 -15.85
C ARG A 143 -8.52 -11.06 -17.34
N LEU A 144 -9.53 -10.28 -17.71
CA LEU A 144 -9.79 -9.88 -19.10
C LEU A 144 -8.60 -9.13 -19.68
N VAL A 145 -8.07 -8.12 -18.99
CA VAL A 145 -6.89 -7.37 -19.46
C VAL A 145 -5.68 -8.28 -19.62
N GLY A 146 -5.42 -9.14 -18.64
CA GLY A 146 -4.29 -10.08 -18.71
C GLY A 146 -4.37 -11.01 -19.92
N TYR A 147 -5.52 -11.64 -20.16
CA TYR A 147 -5.70 -12.64 -21.22
C TYR A 147 -5.88 -12.02 -22.61
N MET A 148 -6.53 -10.87 -22.72
CA MET A 148 -6.80 -10.24 -24.02
C MET A 148 -5.63 -9.39 -24.52
N VAL A 149 -4.89 -8.73 -23.62
CA VAL A 149 -3.83 -7.79 -24.02
C VAL A 149 -2.45 -8.45 -24.10
N SER A 150 -2.15 -9.44 -23.23
CA SER A 150 -0.82 -10.08 -23.26
C SER A 150 -0.48 -10.77 -24.60
N PRO A 151 -1.41 -11.45 -25.30
CA PRO A 151 -1.13 -12.01 -26.62
C PRO A 151 -0.72 -10.96 -27.66
N VAL A 152 -1.33 -9.76 -27.62
CA VAL A 152 -0.97 -8.64 -28.49
C VAL A 152 0.47 -8.19 -28.23
N LEU A 153 0.89 -8.13 -26.96
CA LEU A 153 2.28 -7.82 -26.60
C LEU A 153 3.26 -8.87 -27.15
N TRP A 154 2.90 -10.15 -27.09
CA TRP A 154 3.76 -11.23 -27.60
C TRP A 154 3.91 -11.19 -29.12
N ALA A 155 2.83 -10.84 -29.83
CA ALA A 155 2.83 -10.71 -31.29
C ALA A 155 3.65 -9.49 -31.76
N GLY A 156 3.50 -8.35 -31.09
CA GLY A 156 4.17 -7.10 -31.49
C GLY A 156 5.61 -6.94 -30.98
N LEU A 157 5.95 -7.59 -29.87
CA LEU A 157 7.28 -7.54 -29.25
C LEU A 157 7.91 -8.93 -29.29
N SER A 158 8.17 -9.40 -30.51
CA SER A 158 8.72 -10.71 -30.84
C SER A 158 9.88 -11.10 -29.93
N GLY A 159 9.80 -12.28 -29.31
CA GLY A 159 10.95 -12.93 -28.65
C GLY A 159 10.87 -13.08 -27.12
N ARG A 160 9.87 -12.49 -26.44
CA ARG A 160 9.72 -12.66 -24.98
C ARG A 160 8.34 -13.21 -24.61
N LYS A 161 8.21 -14.55 -24.57
CA LYS A 161 7.04 -15.31 -24.05
C LYS A 161 6.71 -15.06 -22.56
N ARG A 162 7.18 -13.96 -21.99
CA ARG A 162 7.12 -13.61 -20.56
C ARG A 162 6.61 -12.19 -20.30
N LEU A 163 6.24 -11.43 -21.35
CA LEU A 163 5.61 -10.13 -21.13
C LEU A 163 4.18 -10.35 -20.62
N SER A 164 3.75 -9.50 -19.69
CA SER A 164 2.38 -9.51 -19.18
C SER A 164 1.82 -8.11 -19.24
N ALA A 165 0.56 -8.01 -19.66
CA ALA A 165 -0.20 -6.78 -19.53
C ALA A 165 -0.95 -6.80 -18.20
N GLY A 166 -0.89 -5.70 -17.46
CA GLY A 166 -1.65 -5.54 -16.24
C GLY A 166 -2.31 -4.17 -16.22
N ARG A 167 -3.62 -4.13 -15.94
CA ARG A 167 -4.40 -2.88 -15.95
C ARG A 167 -3.78 -1.75 -15.11
N VAL A 168 -3.16 -2.10 -13.99
CA VAL A 168 -2.50 -1.16 -13.07
C VAL A 168 -0.98 -1.16 -13.23
N GLN A 169 -0.38 -2.31 -13.57
CA GLN A 169 1.07 -2.44 -13.74
C GLN A 169 1.56 -1.66 -14.96
N SER A 170 0.83 -1.69 -16.07
CA SER A 170 1.23 -0.99 -17.30
C SER A 170 1.24 0.55 -17.13
N PRO A 171 0.21 1.20 -16.53
CA PRO A 171 0.30 2.62 -16.19
C PRO A 171 1.41 2.96 -15.19
N ALA A 172 1.67 2.10 -14.19
CA ALA A 172 2.76 2.32 -13.24
C ALA A 172 4.14 2.29 -13.92
N LEU A 173 4.35 1.33 -14.83
CA LEU A 173 5.56 1.29 -15.66
C LEU A 173 5.64 2.52 -16.57
N TRP A 174 4.52 2.96 -17.14
CA TRP A 174 4.46 4.15 -17.97
C TRP A 174 4.94 5.41 -17.23
N LEU A 175 4.56 5.60 -15.96
CA LEU A 175 5.05 6.72 -15.15
C LEU A 175 6.59 6.74 -15.03
N VAL A 176 7.19 5.56 -14.83
CA VAL A 176 8.66 5.42 -14.76
C VAL A 176 9.30 5.73 -16.10
N VAL A 177 8.75 5.18 -17.19
CA VAL A 177 9.25 5.42 -18.55
C VAL A 177 9.10 6.89 -18.97
N ALA A 178 8.00 7.55 -18.58
CA ALA A 178 7.77 8.97 -18.83
C ALA A 178 8.85 9.82 -18.15
N ARG A 179 9.10 9.59 -16.86
CA ARG A 179 10.17 10.28 -16.11
C ARG A 179 11.55 10.02 -16.71
N GLU A 180 11.84 8.78 -17.12
CA GLU A 180 13.11 8.45 -17.77
C GLU A 180 13.30 9.20 -19.10
N ARG A 181 12.22 9.37 -19.88
CA ARG A 181 12.25 10.17 -21.12
C ARG A 181 12.48 11.64 -20.83
N GLU A 182 11.87 12.20 -19.79
CA GLU A 182 12.12 13.58 -19.33
C GLU A 182 13.61 13.77 -18.98
N ILE A 183 14.19 12.83 -18.22
CA ILE A 183 15.61 12.88 -17.82
C ILE A 183 16.53 12.83 -19.04
N ARG A 184 16.23 11.97 -20.03
CA ARG A 184 17.04 11.85 -21.25
C ARG A 184 16.91 13.05 -22.19
N ALA A 185 15.75 13.70 -22.21
CA ALA A 185 15.49 14.89 -23.00
C ALA A 185 16.00 16.17 -22.32
N PHE A 186 16.41 16.10 -21.05
CA PHE A 186 16.92 17.24 -20.31
C PHE A 186 18.26 17.68 -20.88
N VAL A 187 18.32 18.92 -21.37
CA VAL A 187 19.55 19.59 -21.80
C VAL A 187 20.00 20.46 -20.62
N PRO A 188 21.10 20.11 -19.91
CA PRO A 188 21.59 20.92 -18.80
C PRO A 188 21.98 22.32 -19.27
N GLU A 189 21.55 23.34 -18.53
CA GLU A 189 21.99 24.72 -18.73
C GLU A 189 22.99 25.11 -17.63
N GLU A 190 24.12 25.67 -18.03
CA GLU A 190 25.11 26.22 -17.11
C GLU A 190 24.54 27.46 -16.42
N TRP A 191 24.73 27.53 -15.09
CA TRP A 191 24.40 28.70 -14.30
C TRP A 191 25.38 28.81 -13.13
N TRP A 192 25.61 30.03 -12.70
CA TRP A 192 26.51 30.35 -11.61
C TRP A 192 25.79 31.08 -10.48
N SER A 193 26.26 30.87 -9.26
CA SER A 193 25.90 31.68 -8.09
C SER A 193 27.15 32.33 -7.53
N VAL A 194 26.97 33.46 -6.86
CA VAL A 194 28.02 34.16 -6.12
C VAL A 194 27.61 34.15 -4.66
N GLU A 195 28.49 33.65 -3.81
CA GLU A 195 28.30 33.61 -2.35
C GLU A 195 29.41 34.38 -1.66
N ALA A 196 29.08 35.01 -0.54
CA ALA A 196 30.02 35.74 0.30
C ALA A 196 29.97 35.20 1.73
N GLU A 197 31.14 34.92 2.30
CA GLU A 197 31.29 34.65 3.72
C GLU A 197 31.42 36.01 4.46
N LEU A 198 30.47 36.31 5.34
CA LEU A 198 30.37 37.58 6.04
C LEU A 198 30.39 37.35 7.55
N SER A 199 30.81 38.36 8.29
CA SER A 199 30.70 38.42 9.76
C SER A 199 30.32 39.81 10.20
N LYS A 200 29.69 39.93 11.37
CA LYS A 200 29.48 41.26 11.97
C LYS A 200 30.81 41.78 12.49
N GLN A 201 31.12 43.03 12.17
CA GLN A 201 32.36 43.67 12.61
C GLN A 201 32.51 43.74 14.14
N ALA A 202 31.39 43.77 14.88
CA ALA A 202 31.40 43.84 16.34
C ALA A 202 31.59 42.49 17.05
N ASP A 203 31.49 41.36 16.34
CA ASP A 203 31.58 40.04 16.96
C ASP A 203 33.06 39.65 17.15
N THR A 204 33.45 39.35 18.40
CA THR A 204 34.79 38.80 18.73
C THR A 204 34.63 37.55 19.60
N PRO A 205 34.97 36.33 19.10
CA PRO A 205 35.47 36.04 17.76
C PRO A 205 34.41 36.23 16.66
N PRO A 206 34.82 36.40 15.38
CA PRO A 206 33.87 36.63 14.29
C PRO A 206 32.90 35.46 14.10
N LEU A 207 31.60 35.73 14.19
CA LEU A 207 30.57 34.77 13.82
C LEU A 207 30.32 34.87 12.32
N LYS A 208 30.73 33.83 11.59
CA LYS A 208 30.65 33.77 10.13
C LYS A 208 29.30 33.22 9.65
N PHE A 209 28.81 33.74 8.53
CA PHE A 209 27.64 33.22 7.82
C PHE A 209 27.78 33.43 6.31
N TRP A 210 27.09 32.60 5.54
CA TRP A 210 27.06 32.69 4.08
C TRP A 210 25.88 33.54 3.61
N ALA A 211 26.12 34.39 2.62
CA ALA A 211 25.10 35.14 1.92
C ALA A 211 25.22 34.89 0.41
N SER A 212 24.13 34.47 -0.23
CA SER A 212 24.08 34.26 -1.68
C SER A 212 23.54 35.51 -2.39
N LEU A 213 24.09 35.85 -3.55
CA LEU A 213 23.67 36.97 -4.37
C LEU A 213 22.20 36.85 -4.77
N PHE A 214 21.37 37.78 -4.30
CA PHE A 214 19.94 37.76 -4.58
C PHE A 214 19.53 38.61 -5.80
N LYS A 215 20.13 39.80 -5.97
CA LYS A 215 19.78 40.77 -7.03
C LYS A 215 20.98 41.62 -7.44
N ILE A 216 21.03 41.97 -8.73
CA ILE A 216 21.93 42.99 -9.27
C ILE A 216 21.05 44.13 -9.79
N LYS A 217 21.23 45.35 -9.27
CA LYS A 217 20.45 46.55 -9.67
C LYS A 217 18.93 46.29 -9.68
N GLY A 218 18.42 45.58 -8.67
CA GLY A 218 17.00 45.26 -8.51
C GLY A 218 16.47 44.05 -9.30
N LYS A 219 17.26 43.49 -10.23
CA LYS A 219 16.87 42.35 -11.09
C LYS A 219 17.50 41.04 -10.60
N LYS A 220 16.86 39.91 -10.93
CA LYS A 220 17.44 38.58 -10.67
C LYS A 220 18.76 38.44 -11.45
N PRO A 221 19.84 37.94 -10.84
CA PRO A 221 21.09 37.69 -11.53
C PRO A 221 20.89 36.68 -12.66
N GLN A 222 21.52 36.93 -13.81
CA GLN A 222 21.60 35.98 -14.92
C GLN A 222 23.08 35.68 -15.15
N LEU A 223 23.63 34.78 -14.32
CA LEU A 223 25.01 34.35 -14.44
C LEU A 223 25.01 33.00 -15.16
N LYS A 224 25.27 33.00 -16.47
CA LYS A 224 25.22 31.80 -17.30
C LYS A 224 26.60 31.19 -17.53
N THR A 225 27.65 31.97 -17.27
CA THR A 225 29.04 31.59 -17.48
C THR A 225 29.92 32.02 -16.31
N GLN A 226 31.09 31.40 -16.20
CA GLN A 226 32.11 31.80 -15.21
C GLN A 226 32.46 33.30 -15.34
N ALA A 227 32.59 33.80 -16.57
CA ALA A 227 32.91 35.21 -16.84
C ALA A 227 31.82 36.17 -16.32
N ASP A 228 30.55 35.75 -16.30
CA ASP A 228 29.48 36.54 -15.67
C ASP A 228 29.70 36.64 -14.16
N ALA A 229 30.02 35.53 -13.51
CA ALA A 229 30.29 35.48 -12.08
C ALA A 229 31.56 36.27 -11.71
N ASP A 230 32.63 36.15 -12.48
CA ASP A 230 33.90 36.85 -12.25
C ASP A 230 33.74 38.37 -12.35
N ARG A 231 32.90 38.87 -13.27
CA ARG A 231 32.56 40.30 -13.34
C ARG A 231 31.88 40.79 -12.08
N VAL A 232 30.93 40.02 -11.55
CA VAL A 232 30.25 40.37 -10.29
C VAL A 232 31.22 40.29 -9.12
N LEU A 233 32.08 39.27 -9.06
CA LEU A 233 33.11 39.16 -8.04
C LEU A 233 34.08 40.35 -8.06
N ALA A 234 34.48 40.80 -9.25
CA ALA A 234 35.35 41.97 -9.40
C ALA A 234 34.69 43.24 -8.85
N GLU A 235 33.39 43.46 -9.10
CA GLU A 235 32.63 44.59 -8.53
C GLU A 235 32.47 44.49 -7.00
N LEU A 236 32.39 43.28 -6.45
CA LEU A 236 32.24 43.04 -5.01
C LEU A 236 33.58 43.07 -4.24
N ARG A 237 34.72 42.95 -4.93
CA ARG A 237 36.06 43.04 -4.31
C ARG A 237 36.27 44.44 -3.74
N GLY A 238 36.36 44.52 -2.41
CA GLY A 238 36.51 45.80 -1.69
C GLY A 238 35.19 46.54 -1.45
N ALA A 239 34.04 45.96 -1.81
CA ALA A 239 32.74 46.55 -1.51
C ALA A 239 32.45 46.55 0.01
N GLY A 240 31.80 47.63 0.48
CA GLY A 240 31.26 47.71 1.82
C GLY A 240 29.94 46.94 1.93
N TRP A 241 29.82 46.07 2.92
CA TRP A 241 28.61 45.28 3.16
C TRP A 241 27.76 45.94 4.25
N ARG A 242 26.46 46.06 4.01
CA ARG A 242 25.51 46.53 5.01
C ARG A 242 24.23 45.69 4.99
N VAL A 243 23.67 45.47 6.16
CA VAL A 243 22.37 44.81 6.31
C VAL A 243 21.28 45.83 5.98
N LEU A 244 20.51 45.57 4.92
CA LEU A 244 19.41 46.45 4.50
C LEU A 244 18.12 46.17 5.27
N ARG A 245 17.86 44.90 5.58
CA ARG A 245 16.61 44.44 6.19
C ARG A 245 16.85 43.15 6.96
N VAL A 246 16.20 43.01 8.12
CA VAL A 246 16.15 41.77 8.90
C VAL A 246 14.70 41.45 9.19
N ASP A 247 14.21 40.36 8.62
CA ASP A 247 12.88 39.84 8.91
C ASP A 247 12.98 38.71 9.93
N LYS A 248 12.28 38.86 11.06
CA LYS A 248 12.15 37.80 12.06
C LYS A 248 10.73 37.26 12.04
N GLY A 249 10.60 35.96 11.91
CA GLY A 249 9.31 35.28 11.93
C GLY A 249 9.37 34.01 12.76
N THR A 250 8.28 33.73 13.47
CA THR A 250 8.07 32.45 14.15
C THR A 250 7.34 31.49 13.21
N ARG A 251 7.87 30.28 13.04
CA ARG A 251 7.22 29.22 12.26
C ARG A 251 6.81 28.09 13.19
N THR A 252 5.51 27.82 13.26
CA THR A 252 4.98 26.65 13.98
C THR A 252 4.98 25.45 13.04
N ARG A 253 5.53 24.31 13.48
CA ARG A 253 5.45 23.04 12.76
C ARG A 253 4.46 22.12 13.48
N ARG A 254 3.37 21.77 12.81
CA ARG A 254 2.40 20.79 13.34
C ARG A 254 2.94 19.37 13.17
N PRO A 255 2.59 18.44 14.07
CA PRO A 255 2.93 17.02 13.90
C PRO A 255 2.24 16.46 12.65
N TYR A 256 2.84 15.40 12.09
CA TYR A 256 2.24 14.64 10.99
C TYR A 256 1.01 13.86 11.49
N PRO A 257 0.02 13.59 10.62
CA PRO A 257 -1.11 12.73 10.98
C PRO A 257 -0.64 11.29 11.26
N PRO A 258 -1.48 10.47 11.93
CA PRO A 258 -1.22 9.03 12.06
C PRO A 258 -1.02 8.35 10.72
N PHE A 259 -0.24 7.27 10.70
CA PHE A 259 0.07 6.56 9.46
C PHE A 259 -1.17 5.91 8.83
N THR A 260 -1.29 6.14 7.53
CA THR A 260 -2.05 5.35 6.56
C THR A 260 -1.09 4.40 5.83
N THR A 261 -1.62 3.47 5.01
CA THR A 261 -0.79 2.51 4.29
C THR A 261 0.27 3.17 3.41
N ASP A 262 -0.09 4.24 2.69
CA ASP A 262 0.81 4.98 1.81
C ASP A 262 1.87 5.77 2.57
N SER A 263 1.49 6.49 3.63
CA SER A 263 2.44 7.27 4.44
C SER A 263 3.37 6.37 5.25
N LEU A 264 2.91 5.20 5.71
CA LEU A 264 3.74 4.19 6.35
C LEU A 264 4.81 3.65 5.38
N GLN A 265 4.42 3.29 4.15
CA GLN A 265 5.37 2.79 3.15
C GLN A 265 6.41 3.85 2.77
N GLN A 266 5.99 5.11 2.60
CA GLN A 266 6.89 6.23 2.31
C GLN A 266 7.87 6.49 3.47
N ALA A 267 7.38 6.50 4.72
CA ALA A 267 8.22 6.71 5.89
C ALA A 267 9.20 5.55 6.10
N ALA A 268 8.74 4.30 5.98
CA ALA A 268 9.61 3.13 6.09
C ALA A 268 10.68 3.09 4.99
N SER A 269 10.36 3.49 3.77
CA SER A 269 11.34 3.58 2.68
C SER A 269 12.38 4.67 2.94
N SER A 270 11.95 5.88 3.32
CA SER A 270 12.84 7.02 3.51
C SER A 270 13.68 6.94 4.78
N GLN A 271 13.14 6.39 5.87
CA GLN A 271 13.81 6.37 7.18
C GLN A 271 14.50 5.04 7.48
N LEU A 272 13.96 3.91 6.98
CA LEU A 272 14.46 2.56 7.31
C LEU A 272 15.02 1.82 6.09
N GLY A 273 14.93 2.38 4.89
CA GLY A 273 15.37 1.73 3.65
C GLY A 273 14.54 0.50 3.26
N PHE A 274 13.35 0.32 3.85
CA PHE A 274 12.50 -0.83 3.56
C PHE A 274 11.76 -0.65 2.24
N ASN A 275 11.80 -1.69 1.39
CA ASN A 275 10.91 -1.73 0.22
C ASN A 275 9.45 -1.96 0.66
N PRO A 276 8.45 -1.56 -0.17
CA PRO A 276 7.04 -1.68 0.20
C PRO A 276 6.61 -3.10 0.60
N ARG A 277 7.18 -4.14 -0.03
CA ARG A 277 6.85 -5.54 0.26
C ARG A 277 7.30 -5.94 1.68
N LEU A 278 8.50 -5.54 2.08
CA LEU A 278 9.01 -5.80 3.43
C LEU A 278 8.18 -5.05 4.48
N THR A 279 7.87 -3.78 4.23
CA THR A 279 7.02 -2.96 5.13
C THR A 279 5.66 -3.62 5.35
N MET A 280 4.97 -4.03 4.29
CA MET A 280 3.66 -4.67 4.42
C MET A 280 3.73 -6.06 5.06
N LYS A 281 4.79 -6.82 4.82
CA LYS A 281 5.02 -8.10 5.51
C LYS A 281 5.11 -7.90 7.03
N ILE A 282 5.94 -6.95 7.47
CA ILE A 282 6.11 -6.65 8.90
C ILE A 282 4.80 -6.12 9.49
N ALA A 283 4.13 -5.20 8.81
CA ALA A 283 2.84 -4.67 9.25
C ALA A 283 1.78 -5.78 9.42
N GLN A 284 1.69 -6.73 8.48
CA GLN A 284 0.81 -7.90 8.60
C GLN A 284 1.18 -8.76 9.82
N GLU A 285 2.47 -9.02 10.02
CA GLU A 285 2.94 -9.82 11.15
C GLU A 285 2.61 -9.16 12.50
N LEU A 286 2.74 -7.83 12.59
CA LEU A 286 2.36 -7.04 13.76
C LEU A 286 0.84 -7.07 13.99
N TYR A 287 0.04 -6.87 12.93
CA TYR A 287 -1.42 -6.90 13.00
C TYR A 287 -1.95 -8.27 13.47
N GLU A 288 -1.42 -9.37 12.94
CA GLU A 288 -1.85 -10.73 13.29
C GLU A 288 -1.35 -11.20 14.67
N GLY A 289 -0.49 -10.40 15.29
CA GLY A 289 0.12 -10.63 16.60
C GLY A 289 1.53 -11.19 16.51
N VAL A 290 2.46 -10.57 17.21
CA VAL A 290 3.83 -11.07 17.44
C VAL A 290 3.96 -11.37 18.93
N LYS A 291 4.68 -12.45 19.29
CA LYS A 291 5.11 -12.61 20.68
C LYS A 291 6.20 -11.57 20.96
N LEU A 292 5.81 -10.48 21.59
CA LEU A 292 6.73 -9.48 22.09
C LEU A 292 7.12 -9.88 23.50
N GLY A 293 8.09 -10.80 23.63
CA GLY A 293 8.68 -11.20 24.93
C GLY A 293 7.69 -11.80 25.91
#